data_AF-A0A4U0V396-F1
#
_entry.id   AF-A0A4U0V396-F1
#
_cell.length_a   1.000
_cell.length_b   1.000
_cell.length_c   1.000
_cell.angle_alpha   90.00
_cell.angle_beta   90.00
_cell.angle_gamma   90.00
#
_symmetry.space_group_name_H-M   'P 1'
#
loop_
_entity.id
_entity.type
_entity.pdbx_description
1 polymer ?
#
loop_
_entity_poly.entity_id
_entity_poly.type
_entity_poly.pdbx_seq_one_letter_code
_entity_poly.pdbx_strand_id
1 'polypeptide(L)'
;MVTVLGCVESQQFCNAQFPGGPACVSFKTSDSDNGASWLSELSLNAKQNMTARRIFTALSGANLYIVTTQLGANSMLVSTNTLFRAALSLPSNQWELEVESWFATGLAALQRRISKYVTGEGYEVSADSTASGYAISPPAADEQWMCENQITHRTDYSSFSALGDGSLTPGGGVNQRLVPFLEGMKGKRLGIVMFDFYEQPAELLPLFLSLLPANGVGGGY
;
A
#
# COMPACT_ATOMS: atom_id res chain seq x y z
N MET A 1 -10.35 -29.46 20.43
CA MET A 1 -9.26 -29.62 19.46
C MET A 1 -8.90 -28.23 18.97
N VAL A 2 -7.62 -27.84 19.00
CA VAL A 2 -7.18 -26.52 18.54
C VAL A 2 -6.49 -26.71 17.20
N THR A 3 -6.91 -25.94 16.19
CA THR A 3 -6.24 -25.87 14.89
C THR A 3 -5.42 -24.60 14.87
N VAL A 4 -4.14 -24.70 14.54
CA VAL A 4 -3.23 -23.55 14.45
C VAL A 4 -3.02 -23.23 12.98
N LEU A 5 -3.24 -21.98 12.60
CA LEU A 5 -2.88 -21.44 11.30
C LEU A 5 -1.52 -20.75 11.41
N GLY A 6 -0.56 -21.16 10.58
CA GLY A 6 0.70 -20.46 10.41
C GLY A 6 0.68 -19.69 9.09
N CYS A 7 1.04 -18.40 9.11
CA CYS A 7 1.11 -17.57 7.92
C CYS A 7 2.57 -17.27 7.57
N VAL A 8 2.88 -17.34 6.27
CA VAL A 8 4.14 -16.81 5.72
C VAL A 8 3.75 -15.73 4.73
N GLU A 9 4.13 -14.49 5.01
CA GLU A 9 3.93 -13.37 4.10
C GLU A 9 5.24 -13.03 3.40
N SER A 10 5.18 -12.88 2.09
CA SER A 10 6.33 -12.47 1.30
C SER A 10 5.89 -11.58 0.14
N GLN A 11 6.78 -10.66 -0.24
CA GLN A 11 6.55 -9.69 -1.28
C GLN A 11 7.60 -9.86 -2.38
N GLN A 12 7.17 -9.67 -3.63
CA GLN A 12 8.05 -9.69 -4.78
C GLN A 12 7.98 -8.34 -5.49
N PHE A 13 9.14 -7.80 -5.83
CA PHE A 13 9.25 -6.57 -6.59
C PHE A 13 9.76 -6.87 -7.98
N CYS A 14 9.14 -6.24 -8.97
CA CYS A 14 9.42 -6.47 -10.38
C CYS A 14 9.71 -5.15 -11.10
N ASN A 15 10.66 -5.19 -12.03
CA ASN A 15 10.88 -4.16 -13.01
C ASN A 15 10.46 -4.68 -14.38
N ALA A 16 9.29 -4.22 -14.84
CA ALA A 16 8.78 -4.55 -16.18
C ALA A 16 9.66 -4.01 -17.32
N GLN A 17 10.50 -3.01 -17.04
CA GLN A 17 11.38 -2.35 -17.99
C GLN A 17 12.85 -2.76 -17.80
N PHE A 18 13.10 -3.92 -17.19
CA PHE A 18 14.45 -4.39 -16.95
C PHE A 18 15.21 -4.66 -18.27
N PRO A 19 16.53 -4.39 -18.33
CA PRO A 19 17.33 -4.65 -19.53
C PRO A 19 17.31 -6.14 -19.91
N GLY A 20 16.67 -6.47 -21.03
CA GLY A 20 16.51 -7.86 -21.49
C GLY A 20 15.14 -8.49 -21.23
N GLY A 21 14.19 -7.73 -20.67
CA GLY A 21 12.81 -8.15 -20.44
C GLY A 21 12.42 -8.06 -18.96
N PRO A 22 11.11 -8.16 -18.62
CA PRO A 22 10.64 -8.05 -17.24
C PRO A 22 11.38 -8.98 -16.27
N ALA A 23 11.89 -8.42 -15.18
CA ALA A 23 12.61 -9.16 -14.15
C ALA A 23 12.07 -8.87 -12.75
N CYS A 24 12.12 -9.86 -11.87
CA CYS A 24 11.69 -9.75 -10.48
C CYS A 24 12.77 -10.29 -9.54
N VAL A 25 12.86 -9.72 -8.34
CA VAL A 25 13.71 -10.28 -7.29
C VAL A 25 13.10 -11.56 -6.71
N SER A 26 13.90 -12.32 -5.97
CA SER A 26 13.37 -13.37 -5.11
C SER A 26 12.36 -12.79 -4.12
N PHE A 27 11.40 -13.60 -3.68
CA PHE A 27 10.49 -13.21 -2.59
C PHE A 27 11.29 -12.72 -1.37
N LYS A 28 10.87 -11.58 -0.83
CA LYS A 28 11.42 -10.97 0.38
C LYS A 28 10.35 -10.98 1.46
N THR A 29 10.74 -11.08 2.72
CA THR A 29 9.84 -10.79 3.84
C THR A 29 10.11 -9.37 4.34
N SER A 30 9.10 -8.69 4.87
CA SER A 30 9.22 -7.30 5.34
C SER A 30 10.30 -7.09 6.41
N ASP A 31 10.72 -8.16 7.08
CA ASP A 31 11.67 -8.14 8.21
C ASP A 31 13.10 -8.51 7.78
N SER A 32 13.27 -8.99 6.54
CA SER A 32 14.52 -9.65 6.10
C SER A 32 15.65 -8.69 5.68
N ASP A 33 15.38 -7.41 5.42
CA ASP A 33 16.42 -6.52 4.88
C ASP A 33 16.17 -5.03 5.14
N ASN A 34 16.64 -4.51 6.29
CA ASN A 34 16.56 -3.07 6.62
C ASN A 34 17.29 -2.15 5.61
N GLY A 35 18.17 -2.71 4.76
CA GLY A 35 18.96 -1.96 3.79
C GLY A 35 18.40 -1.96 2.36
N ALA A 36 17.35 -2.75 2.09
CA ALA A 36 16.77 -2.96 0.76
C ALA A 36 17.83 -3.24 -0.33
N SER A 37 18.86 -4.04 0.02
CA SER A 37 20.02 -4.32 -0.84
C SER A 37 19.62 -4.98 -2.16
N TRP A 38 18.53 -5.74 -2.13
CA TRP A 38 17.89 -6.39 -3.28
C TRP A 38 17.41 -5.42 -4.37
N LEU A 39 17.22 -4.12 -4.07
CA LEU A 39 16.84 -3.14 -5.08
C LEU A 39 17.90 -3.00 -6.19
N SER A 40 19.15 -3.30 -5.88
CA SER A 40 20.24 -3.34 -6.86
C SER A 40 20.04 -4.41 -7.94
N GLU A 41 19.30 -5.48 -7.64
CA GLU A 41 19.01 -6.58 -8.59
C GLU A 41 18.06 -6.15 -9.71
N LEU A 42 17.28 -5.08 -9.52
CA LEU A 42 16.23 -4.65 -10.45
C LEU A 42 16.67 -3.56 -11.45
N SER A 43 17.93 -3.11 -11.40
CA SER A 43 18.45 -2.04 -12.27
C SER A 43 17.53 -0.81 -12.34
N LEU A 44 16.93 -0.44 -11.20
CA LEU A 44 16.05 0.71 -11.08
C LEU A 44 16.86 2.02 -11.13
N ASN A 45 16.28 3.09 -11.70
CA ASN A 45 16.87 4.41 -11.54
C ASN A 45 16.70 4.92 -10.09
N ALA A 46 17.43 5.98 -9.72
CA ALA A 46 17.45 6.48 -8.34
C ALA A 46 16.05 6.79 -7.76
N LYS A 47 15.17 7.38 -8.58
CA LYS A 47 13.79 7.73 -8.18
C LYS A 47 12.90 6.50 -7.99
N GLN A 48 13.03 5.52 -8.88
CA GLN A 48 12.33 4.23 -8.77
C GLN A 48 12.83 3.46 -7.55
N ASN A 49 14.14 3.47 -7.31
CA ASN A 49 14.76 2.85 -6.15
C ASN A 49 14.23 3.46 -4.84
N MET A 50 14.17 4.79 -4.75
CA MET A 50 13.56 5.47 -3.60
C MET A 50 12.08 5.12 -3.39
N THR A 51 11.32 5.04 -4.48
CA THR A 51 9.90 4.67 -4.43
C THR A 51 9.71 3.24 -3.93
N ALA A 52 10.47 2.29 -4.46
CA ALA A 52 10.40 0.89 -4.07
C ALA A 52 10.87 0.69 -2.61
N ARG A 53 11.94 1.38 -2.19
CA ARG A 53 12.40 1.38 -0.80
C ARG A 53 11.30 1.88 0.14
N ARG A 54 10.57 2.94 -0.25
CA ARG A 54 9.45 3.46 0.54
C ARG A 54 8.32 2.46 0.71
N ILE A 55 7.93 1.79 -0.38
CA ILE A 55 6.89 0.75 -0.34
C ILE A 55 7.34 -0.38 0.59
N PHE A 56 8.59 -0.85 0.46
CA PHE A 56 9.14 -1.90 1.32
C PHE A 56 9.17 -1.52 2.80
N THR A 57 9.61 -0.31 3.14
CA THR A 57 9.57 0.18 4.52
C THR A 57 8.14 0.32 5.05
N ALA A 58 7.16 0.69 4.20
CA ALA A 58 5.77 0.77 4.63
C ALA A 58 5.15 -0.61 4.92
N LEU A 59 5.58 -1.66 4.20
CA LEU A 59 5.12 -3.04 4.40
C LEU A 59 5.46 -3.59 5.78
N SER A 60 6.61 -3.23 6.38
CA SER A 60 6.98 -3.71 7.72
C SER A 60 5.99 -3.26 8.82
N GLY A 61 5.30 -2.15 8.60
CA GLY A 61 4.25 -1.66 9.48
C GLY A 61 2.82 -2.02 9.05
N ALA A 62 2.66 -2.81 7.99
CA ALA A 62 1.37 -3.13 7.36
C ALA A 62 1.18 -4.63 7.07
N ASN A 63 2.09 -5.48 7.53
CA ASN A 63 2.04 -6.92 7.34
C ASN A 63 1.00 -7.61 8.25
N LEU A 64 0.68 -8.87 7.95
CA LEU A 64 -0.29 -9.69 8.69
C LEU A 64 0.06 -9.86 10.17
N TYR A 65 1.36 -9.92 10.50
CA TYR A 65 1.81 -9.99 11.89
C TYR A 65 1.41 -8.74 12.67
N ILE A 66 1.63 -7.55 12.11
CA ILE A 66 1.23 -6.28 12.71
C ILE A 66 -0.29 -6.21 12.87
N VAL A 67 -1.06 -6.59 11.84
CA VAL A 67 -2.53 -6.58 11.88
C VAL A 67 -3.06 -7.46 13.02
N THR A 68 -2.60 -8.70 13.10
CA THR A 68 -3.09 -9.68 14.08
C THR A 68 -2.63 -9.37 15.50
N THR A 69 -1.39 -8.92 15.70
CA THR A 69 -0.86 -8.64 17.04
C THR A 69 -1.35 -7.31 17.62
N GLN A 70 -1.46 -6.25 16.80
CA GLN A 70 -1.88 -4.93 17.30
C GLN A 70 -3.39 -4.84 17.51
N LEU A 71 -4.19 -5.50 16.66
CA LEU A 71 -5.65 -5.50 16.81
C LEU A 71 -6.15 -6.63 17.72
N GLY A 72 -5.36 -7.69 17.91
CA GLY A 72 -5.72 -8.83 18.75
C GLY A 72 -7.07 -9.41 18.34
N ALA A 73 -7.98 -9.60 19.30
CA ALA A 73 -9.33 -10.11 19.03
C ALA A 73 -10.14 -9.23 18.05
N ASN A 74 -9.83 -7.93 17.93
CA ASN A 74 -10.52 -7.04 16.99
C ASN A 74 -10.09 -7.26 15.53
N SER A 75 -9.01 -8.02 15.27
CA SER A 75 -8.68 -8.47 13.91
C SER A 75 -9.64 -9.55 13.41
N MET A 76 -10.40 -10.18 14.31
CA MET A 76 -11.26 -11.32 13.99
C MET A 76 -12.67 -10.86 13.64
N LEU A 77 -13.18 -11.20 12.45
CA LEU A 77 -14.58 -11.05 12.06
C LEU A 77 -15.50 -11.79 13.03
N VAL A 78 -15.10 -12.96 13.53
CA VAL A 78 -15.89 -13.72 14.52
C VAL A 78 -16.16 -12.93 15.80
N SER A 79 -15.32 -11.95 16.16
CA SER A 79 -15.56 -11.09 17.33
C SER A 79 -16.86 -10.29 17.20
N THR A 80 -17.32 -10.04 15.97
CA THR A 80 -18.57 -9.33 15.67
C THR A 80 -19.77 -10.26 15.56
N ASN A 81 -19.55 -11.58 15.48
CA ASN A 81 -20.60 -12.58 15.23
C ASN A 81 -21.31 -13.04 16.53
N THR A 82 -21.91 -12.09 17.24
CA THR A 82 -22.62 -12.34 18.50
C THR A 82 -24.04 -11.78 18.48
N LEU A 83 -24.97 -12.48 19.13
CA LEU A 83 -26.35 -12.06 19.33
C LEU A 83 -26.78 -12.39 20.75
N PHE A 84 -27.30 -11.42 21.50
CA PHE A 84 -27.79 -11.59 22.88
C PHE A 84 -26.90 -12.48 23.78
N ARG A 85 -25.64 -12.07 23.98
CA ARG A 85 -24.65 -12.79 24.81
C ARG A 85 -24.28 -14.20 24.32
N ALA A 86 -24.70 -14.61 23.12
CA ALA A 86 -24.34 -15.87 22.51
C ALA A 86 -23.53 -15.66 21.23
N ALA A 87 -22.55 -16.53 20.98
CA ALA A 87 -21.89 -16.63 19.69
C ALA A 87 -22.81 -17.36 18.70
N LEU A 88 -22.91 -16.85 17.48
CA LEU A 88 -23.65 -17.52 16.41
C LEU A 88 -22.80 -18.64 15.79
N SER A 89 -23.47 -19.54 15.06
CA SER A 89 -22.78 -20.55 14.27
C SER A 89 -21.85 -19.88 13.25
N LEU A 90 -20.65 -20.44 13.11
CA LEU A 90 -19.69 -19.95 12.13
C LEU A 90 -19.90 -20.65 10.78
N PRO A 91 -19.73 -19.93 9.66
CA PRO A 91 -19.66 -20.55 8.36
C PRO A 91 -18.44 -21.47 8.27
N SER A 92 -18.51 -22.50 7.43
CA SER A 92 -17.43 -23.49 7.27
C SER A 92 -16.13 -22.89 6.75
N ASN A 93 -16.21 -21.77 6.04
CA ASN A 93 -15.08 -21.01 5.52
C ASN A 93 -14.70 -19.79 6.38
N GLN A 94 -15.09 -19.74 7.66
CA GLN A 94 -14.79 -18.59 8.53
C GLN A 94 -13.29 -18.24 8.51
N TRP A 95 -12.40 -19.23 8.57
CA TRP A 95 -10.96 -18.99 8.57
C TRP A 95 -10.45 -18.30 7.29
N GLU A 96 -11.08 -18.57 6.14
CA GLU A 96 -10.75 -17.93 4.86
C GLU A 96 -11.14 -16.45 4.92
N LEU A 97 -12.35 -16.16 5.41
CA LEU A 97 -12.86 -14.81 5.59
C LEU A 97 -11.98 -13.99 6.56
N GLU A 98 -11.46 -14.62 7.61
CA GLU A 98 -10.52 -13.97 8.53
C GLU A 98 -9.22 -13.57 7.82
N VAL A 99 -8.61 -14.50 7.08
CA VAL A 99 -7.36 -14.25 6.36
C VAL A 99 -7.53 -13.18 5.28
N GLU A 100 -8.65 -13.21 4.54
CA GLU A 100 -9.01 -12.18 3.56
C GLU A 100 -9.16 -10.80 4.22
N SER A 101 -9.84 -10.74 5.37
CA SER A 101 -10.00 -9.51 6.15
C SER A 101 -8.66 -8.96 6.67
N TRP A 102 -7.76 -9.82 7.17
CA TRP A 102 -6.44 -9.40 7.61
C TRP A 102 -5.59 -8.87 6.46
N PHE A 103 -5.64 -9.53 5.30
CA PHE A 103 -4.94 -9.09 4.10
C PHE A 103 -5.46 -7.73 3.61
N ALA A 104 -6.78 -7.55 3.54
CA ALA A 104 -7.40 -6.28 3.17
C ALA A 104 -7.04 -5.15 4.18
N THR A 105 -7.02 -5.47 5.48
CA THR A 105 -6.59 -4.54 6.52
C THR A 105 -5.12 -4.14 6.35
N GLY A 106 -4.24 -5.10 6.01
CA GLY A 106 -2.84 -4.85 5.71
C GLY A 106 -2.64 -3.96 4.49
N LEU A 107 -3.39 -4.19 3.41
CA LEU A 107 -3.37 -3.32 2.22
C LEU A 107 -3.84 -1.90 2.54
N ALA A 108 -4.93 -1.74 3.28
CA ALA A 108 -5.41 -0.43 3.73
C ALA A 108 -4.36 0.28 4.60
N ALA A 109 -3.67 -0.45 5.47
CA ALA A 109 -2.57 0.09 6.26
C ALA A 109 -1.40 0.53 5.37
N LEU A 110 -1.01 -0.27 4.36
CA LEU A 110 0.04 0.09 3.41
C LEU A 110 -0.29 1.38 2.65
N GLN A 111 -1.51 1.49 2.11
CA GLN A 111 -1.99 2.69 1.42
C GLN A 111 -1.96 3.93 2.34
N ARG A 112 -2.42 3.78 3.59
CA ARG A 112 -2.34 4.84 4.60
C ARG A 112 -0.91 5.28 4.84
N ARG A 113 0.02 4.34 5.06
CA ARG A 113 1.43 4.67 5.35
C ARG A 113 2.12 5.38 4.20
N ILE A 114 1.75 5.04 2.96
CA ILE A 114 2.33 5.68 1.77
C ILE A 114 1.78 7.08 1.58
N SER A 115 0.47 7.28 1.75
CA SER A 115 -0.13 8.62 1.66
C SER A 115 0.34 9.56 2.79
N LYS A 116 0.56 9.02 3.99
CA LYS A 116 1.03 9.74 5.19
C LYS A 116 2.54 9.97 5.24
N TYR A 117 3.30 9.60 4.21
CA TYR A 117 4.76 9.74 4.22
C TYR A 117 5.22 11.18 4.52
N VAL A 118 4.64 12.15 3.81
CA VAL A 118 5.07 13.56 3.88
C VAL A 118 4.42 14.32 5.04
N THR A 119 3.22 13.91 5.45
CA THR A 119 2.50 14.54 6.56
C THR A 119 2.82 13.92 7.92
N GLY A 120 3.53 12.77 7.92
CA GLY A 120 3.66 11.91 9.09
C GLY A 120 2.38 11.14 9.41
N GLU A 121 2.53 10.08 10.20
CA GLU A 121 1.40 9.24 10.66
C GLU A 121 0.61 9.86 11.82
N GLY A 122 1.02 11.05 12.28
CA GLY A 122 0.44 11.72 13.45
C GLY A 122 0.88 11.09 14.76
N TYR A 123 2.09 10.49 14.82
CA TYR A 123 2.67 10.03 16.07
C TYR A 123 2.96 11.25 16.95
N GLU A 124 2.02 11.59 17.82
CA GLU A 124 2.26 12.48 18.94
C GLU A 124 3.11 11.70 19.93
N VAL A 125 4.40 12.03 19.97
CA VAL A 125 5.29 11.54 21.02
C VAL A 125 4.66 11.95 22.35
N SER A 126 4.24 10.99 23.17
CA SER A 126 3.69 11.28 24.49
C SER A 126 4.66 12.17 25.26
N ALA A 127 4.17 13.16 26.02
CA ALA A 127 5.04 14.08 26.77
C ALA A 127 6.07 13.38 27.68
N ASP A 128 5.80 12.12 28.07
CA ASP A 128 6.67 11.26 28.89
C ASP A 128 7.59 10.33 28.09
N SER A 129 7.61 10.41 26.76
CA SER A 129 8.49 9.56 25.95
C SER A 129 9.93 10.04 26.05
N THR A 130 10.82 9.16 26.48
CA THR A 130 12.28 9.33 26.45
C THR A 130 12.88 9.13 25.05
N ALA A 131 12.06 9.02 23.99
CA ALA A 131 12.52 9.09 22.60
C ALA A 131 12.99 10.51 22.28
N SER A 132 14.07 10.93 22.93
CA SER A 132 14.78 12.17 22.67
C SER A 132 15.48 12.02 21.32
N GLY A 133 14.92 12.69 20.32
CA GLY A 133 15.59 12.93 19.05
C GLY A 133 15.58 11.72 18.13
N TYR A 134 14.49 11.57 17.38
CA TYR A 134 14.70 11.13 16.00
C TYR A 134 15.67 12.14 15.36
N ALA A 135 16.88 11.70 15.05
CA ALA A 135 17.79 12.48 14.25
C ALA A 135 17.14 12.63 12.86
N ILE A 136 16.46 13.74 12.65
CA ILE A 136 15.98 14.12 11.33
C ILE A 136 17.22 14.55 10.55
N SER A 137 17.85 13.59 9.87
CA SER A 137 18.86 13.91 8.88
C SER A 137 18.18 14.68 7.75
N PRO A 138 18.82 15.73 7.19
CA PRO A 138 18.38 16.29 5.93
C PRO A 138 18.20 15.16 4.90
N PRO A 139 17.07 15.13 4.18
CA PRO A 139 16.82 14.08 3.20
C PRO A 139 17.85 14.16 2.07
N ALA A 140 18.21 13.00 1.52
CA ALA A 140 18.98 12.95 0.27
C ALA A 140 18.18 13.60 -0.88
N ALA A 141 18.84 14.01 -1.96
CA ALA A 141 18.18 14.70 -3.09
C ALA A 141 16.99 13.91 -3.66
N ASP A 142 17.09 12.59 -3.77
CA ASP A 142 16.00 11.74 -4.27
C ASP A 142 14.87 11.53 -3.23
N GLU A 143 15.17 11.60 -1.94
CA GLU A 143 14.18 11.58 -0.85
C GLU A 143 13.39 12.88 -0.83
N GLN A 144 14.08 14.02 -0.96
CA GLN A 144 13.47 15.32 -1.07
C GLN A 144 12.61 15.41 -2.33
N TRP A 145 13.14 14.96 -3.48
CA TRP A 145 12.35 14.84 -4.70
C TRP A 145 11.08 14.03 -4.43
N MET A 146 11.17 12.82 -3.88
CA MET A 146 9.99 12.00 -3.64
C MET A 146 8.95 12.69 -2.73
N CYS A 147 9.40 13.40 -1.69
CA CYS A 147 8.55 14.19 -0.80
C CYS A 147 7.78 15.30 -1.52
N GLU A 148 8.49 16.15 -2.27
CA GLU A 148 7.90 17.26 -3.03
C GLU A 148 6.95 16.78 -4.16
N ASN A 149 7.10 15.52 -4.53
CA ASN A 149 6.41 14.89 -5.65
C ASN A 149 5.18 14.09 -5.21
N GLN A 150 4.85 14.05 -3.91
CA GLN A 150 3.59 13.49 -3.40
C GLN A 150 2.43 14.45 -3.57
N ILE A 151 1.32 13.96 -4.12
CA ILE A 151 0.10 14.76 -4.24
C ILE A 151 -0.39 15.21 -2.87
N THR A 152 -0.14 14.42 -1.82
CA THR A 152 -0.60 14.71 -0.47
C THR A 152 0.01 15.97 0.15
N HIS A 153 1.14 16.43 -0.38
CA HIS A 153 1.85 17.64 0.03
C HIS A 153 1.28 18.93 -0.59
N ARG A 154 0.49 18.82 -1.66
CA ARG A 154 -0.04 19.99 -2.37
C ARG A 154 -1.18 20.63 -1.58
N THR A 155 -1.51 21.88 -1.86
CA THR A 155 -2.67 22.55 -1.22
C THR A 155 -3.84 22.76 -2.19
N ASP A 156 -3.62 22.49 -3.48
CA ASP A 156 -4.57 22.69 -4.58
C ASP A 156 -5.25 21.39 -5.03
N TYR A 157 -5.28 20.38 -4.16
CA TYR A 157 -5.91 19.09 -4.41
C TYR A 157 -6.86 18.73 -3.25
N SER A 158 -7.90 17.96 -3.55
CA SER A 158 -8.80 17.39 -2.54
C SER A 158 -8.62 15.88 -2.51
N SER A 159 -8.34 15.34 -1.32
CA SER A 159 -8.27 13.90 -1.09
C SER A 159 -9.64 13.33 -0.76
N PHE A 160 -9.98 12.20 -1.34
CA PHE A 160 -11.12 11.38 -0.93
C PHE A 160 -10.63 9.95 -0.72
N SER A 161 -10.85 9.40 0.48
CA SER A 161 -10.73 7.96 0.71
C SER A 161 -12.07 7.32 0.42
N ALA A 162 -12.07 6.31 -0.43
CA ALA A 162 -13.25 5.55 -0.73
C ALA A 162 -13.02 4.12 -0.22
N LEU A 163 -13.92 3.65 0.64
CA LEU A 163 -13.97 2.28 1.14
C LEU A 163 -15.08 1.57 0.35
N GLY A 164 -14.77 0.44 -0.30
CA GLY A 164 -15.80 -0.38 -0.92
C GLY A 164 -15.26 -1.39 -1.93
N ASP A 165 -15.48 -2.68 -1.64
CA ASP A 165 -15.25 -3.83 -2.52
C ASP A 165 -16.26 -3.90 -3.70
N GLY A 166 -17.22 -2.98 -3.75
CA GLY A 166 -18.18 -2.84 -4.85
C GLY A 166 -19.31 -3.86 -4.89
N SER A 167 -19.37 -4.80 -3.95
CA SER A 167 -20.36 -5.88 -3.96
C SER A 167 -21.78 -5.40 -3.62
N LEU A 168 -21.92 -4.29 -2.89
CA LEU A 168 -23.19 -3.73 -2.42
C LEU A 168 -23.61 -2.41 -3.08
N THR A 169 -22.81 -1.86 -3.99
CA THR A 169 -23.05 -0.54 -4.58
C THR A 169 -23.59 -0.64 -6.01
N PRO A 170 -24.79 -0.09 -6.32
CA PRO A 170 -25.42 -0.19 -7.65
C PRO A 170 -24.58 0.36 -8.81
N GLY A 171 -23.60 1.23 -8.52
CA GLY A 171 -22.67 1.80 -9.51
C GLY A 171 -21.28 1.16 -9.49
N GLY A 172 -21.12 -0.03 -8.91
CA GLY A 172 -19.83 -0.67 -8.70
C GLY A 172 -19.03 -0.06 -7.54
N GLY A 173 -17.84 -0.63 -7.28
CA GLY A 173 -16.92 -0.22 -6.23
C GLY A 173 -16.08 1.00 -6.61
N VAL A 174 -15.10 1.30 -5.76
CA VAL A 174 -14.20 2.44 -5.93
C VAL A 174 -13.48 2.38 -7.27
N ASN A 175 -12.96 1.21 -7.63
CA ASN A 175 -12.23 0.98 -8.85
C ASN A 175 -13.07 1.27 -10.11
N GLN A 176 -14.34 0.85 -10.14
CA GLN A 176 -15.25 1.14 -11.26
C GLN A 176 -15.55 2.63 -11.39
N ARG A 177 -15.63 3.36 -10.27
CA ARG A 177 -15.83 4.81 -10.28
C ARG A 177 -14.56 5.60 -10.65
N LEU A 178 -13.38 5.02 -10.43
CA LEU A 178 -12.11 5.64 -10.77
C LEU A 178 -11.84 5.65 -12.27
N VAL A 179 -12.32 4.65 -13.03
CA VAL A 179 -12.11 4.56 -14.49
C VAL A 179 -12.51 5.86 -15.22
N PRO A 180 -13.75 6.37 -15.14
CA PRO A 180 -14.14 7.60 -15.85
C PRO A 180 -13.41 8.85 -15.35
N PHE A 181 -12.99 8.87 -14.08
CA PHE A 181 -12.16 9.96 -13.54
C PHE A 181 -10.76 9.94 -14.18
N LEU A 182 -10.12 8.77 -14.24
CA LEU A 182 -8.78 8.59 -14.80
C LEU A 182 -8.72 8.92 -16.29
N GLU A 183 -9.78 8.63 -17.07
CA GLU A 183 -9.88 9.06 -18.46
C GLU A 183 -9.74 10.58 -18.63
N GLY A 184 -10.32 11.35 -17.71
CA GLY A 184 -10.22 12.82 -17.66
C GLY A 184 -8.87 13.36 -17.16
N MET A 185 -7.94 12.48 -16.78
CA MET A 185 -6.63 12.82 -16.21
C MET A 185 -5.47 12.67 -17.20
N LYS A 186 -5.74 12.46 -18.49
CA LYS A 186 -4.71 12.37 -19.52
C LYS A 186 -3.82 13.62 -19.54
N GLY A 187 -2.50 13.41 -19.45
CA GLY A 187 -1.51 14.49 -19.39
C GLY A 187 -1.40 15.20 -18.04
N LYS A 188 -2.16 14.78 -17.02
CA LYS A 188 -2.07 15.31 -15.66
C LYS A 188 -1.20 14.42 -14.79
N ARG A 189 -0.50 15.04 -13.85
CA ARG A 189 0.31 14.35 -12.84
C ARG A 189 -0.59 13.72 -11.78
N LEU A 190 -0.56 12.38 -11.70
CA LEU A 190 -1.36 11.60 -10.74
C LEU A 190 -0.61 11.25 -9.44
N GLY A 191 0.72 11.24 -9.45
CA GLY A 191 1.52 10.79 -8.31
C GLY A 191 1.52 9.27 -8.15
N ILE A 192 1.76 8.79 -6.92
CA ILE A 192 1.62 7.37 -6.60
C ILE A 192 0.14 7.10 -6.30
N VAL A 193 -0.46 6.22 -7.09
CA VAL A 193 -1.82 5.74 -6.87
C VAL A 193 -1.74 4.25 -6.55
N MET A 194 -2.43 3.85 -5.49
CA MET A 194 -2.51 2.47 -5.05
C MET A 194 -3.93 1.96 -5.26
N PHE A 195 -4.04 0.80 -5.88
CA PHE A 195 -5.32 0.13 -6.10
C PHE A 195 -5.31 -1.19 -5.33
N ASP A 196 -6.34 -1.42 -4.54
CA ASP A 196 -6.68 -2.78 -4.11
C ASP A 196 -7.44 -3.47 -5.22
N PHE A 197 -7.25 -4.79 -5.37
CA PHE A 197 -7.91 -5.57 -6.42
C PHE A 197 -7.76 -4.94 -7.82
N TYR A 198 -6.52 -4.54 -8.16
CA TYR A 198 -6.20 -3.78 -9.38
C TYR A 198 -6.63 -4.45 -10.69
N GLU A 199 -6.93 -5.75 -10.65
CA GLU A 199 -7.45 -6.56 -11.76
C GLU A 199 -8.95 -6.29 -12.04
N GLN A 200 -9.65 -5.59 -11.14
CA GLN A 200 -11.07 -5.30 -11.26
C GLN A 200 -11.34 -3.78 -11.17
N PRO A 201 -11.89 -3.15 -12.22
CA PRO A 201 -12.19 -3.74 -13.52
C PRO A 201 -10.91 -3.94 -14.36
N ALA A 202 -10.96 -4.85 -15.35
CA ALA A 202 -9.77 -5.30 -16.09
C ALA A 202 -9.04 -4.16 -16.83
N GLU A 203 -9.75 -3.08 -17.15
CA GLU A 203 -9.23 -1.88 -17.79
C GLU A 203 -8.51 -0.91 -16.85
N LEU A 204 -8.64 -1.05 -15.52
CA LEU A 204 -8.14 -0.06 -14.56
C LEU A 204 -6.61 0.11 -14.63
N LEU A 205 -5.86 -0.99 -14.47
CA LEU A 205 -4.40 -0.94 -14.48
C LEU A 205 -3.86 -0.52 -15.87
N PRO A 206 -4.31 -1.10 -17.00
CA PRO A 206 -3.92 -0.62 -18.33
C PRO A 206 -4.22 0.85 -18.57
N LEU A 207 -5.40 1.34 -18.16
CA LEU A 207 -5.77 2.75 -18.26
C LEU A 207 -4.79 3.61 -17.46
N PHE A 208 -4.57 3.29 -16.19
CA PHE A 208 -3.65 4.06 -15.33
C PHE A 208 -2.24 4.12 -15.92
N LEU A 209 -1.70 2.98 -16.39
CA LEU A 209 -0.38 2.92 -17.01
C LEU A 209 -0.32 3.72 -18.32
N SER A 210 -1.41 3.80 -19.09
CA SER A 210 -1.49 4.62 -20.31
C SER A 210 -1.43 6.14 -20.06
N LEU A 211 -1.73 6.57 -18.84
CA LEU A 211 -1.66 7.98 -18.43
C LEU A 211 -0.23 8.39 -18.06
N LEU A 212 0.67 7.43 -17.85
CA LEU A 212 2.07 7.71 -17.60
C LEU A 212 2.74 8.21 -18.89
N PRO A 213 3.55 9.27 -18.84
CA PRO A 213 4.25 9.75 -20.02
C PRO A 213 5.16 8.65 -20.59
N ALA A 214 5.10 8.43 -21.89
CA ALA A 214 6.07 7.58 -22.58
C ALA A 214 7.46 8.19 -22.38
N ASN A 215 8.39 7.45 -21.78
CA ASN A 215 9.75 7.93 -21.58
C ASN A 215 10.39 8.25 -22.93
N GLY A 216 10.52 9.53 -23.25
CA GLY A 216 11.38 10.02 -24.32
C GLY A 216 10.78 11.14 -25.16
N VAL A 217 10.73 12.37 -24.62
CA VAL A 217 11.41 13.55 -25.21
C VAL A 217 11.67 14.51 -24.05
N GLY A 218 12.92 14.95 -23.89
CA GLY A 218 13.28 15.94 -22.88
C GLY A 218 12.46 17.22 -23.02
N GLY A 219 11.90 17.67 -21.91
CA GLY A 219 11.34 19.01 -21.76
C GLY A 219 11.78 19.50 -20.39
N GLY A 220 12.79 20.37 -20.38
CA GLY A 220 13.26 21.01 -19.16
C GLY A 220 12.20 21.93 -18.59
N TYR A 221 12.01 21.81 -17.28
CA TYR A 221 11.71 22.90 -16.36
C TYR A 221 12.40 22.57 -15.04
#